data_AF-A0A6M8VPJ9-F1
#
_entry.id   AF-A0A6M8VPJ9-F1
#
_cell.length_a   1.000
_cell.length_b   1.000
_cell.length_c   1.000
_cell.angle_alpha   90.00
_cell.angle_beta   90.00
_cell.angle_gamma   90.00
#
_symmetry.space_group_name_H-M   'P 1'
#
loop_
_entity.id
_entity.type
_entity.pdbx_description
1 polymer ?
#
loop_
_entity_poly.entity_id
_entity_poly.type
_entity_poly.pdbx_seq_one_letter_code
_entity_poly.pdbx_strand_id
1 'polypeptide(L)'
;MNASATPVVRHGPYPELTVTSVLVGYFLGAIIAVSIGYAALILGFSIEGSELAAILGFAILRGMLGRNSIIENNIVQTVASAVNGAASGLMFSVPAFFILGETNFDPILLTFGCIAGAFLGIAFIIPLRKQMIDYERLTYPGGVAVATILKSPGAGMNKAMYLIGAALFAALIHIIVQLSGESYFDLGSRIGMPEYMNGVWYLSLLTIGVAYIAGKGGVAFIIGGFLCYWILAPFLDFSGLMPVSPETGEALSDPALLQGLLYRPVGIGMLIGGAIAGVIMALPLIVSAVRSMQNAARSKAALAGDEMPIKLLYFAIGGAALLLIAMAVLSTEETGWVRGITMGIVGTLWIWIAGVILSEAIGRTNWSPLSGMTLIGVTLMIFIARGMDDSSAIIAAVMVGGAMAVAMSQATDLMLDLKTGYLVGATPRVQQMGQFLGAWLGPILIVSLIFILHEAYGLGSDKLPAPQGQALASMVSGILGGDVPIDKYLAGAGLGALLSLASPGLGITVGLGFYLPFAIVLTYAIGTLVRVISDWRLGHRFADDVGIPVAAGLIVGEALVGVGFALAKIYQGMGA
;
A
#
# COMPACT_ATOMS: atom_id res chain seq x y z
N MET A 1 -10.20 10.71 -41.67
CA MET A 1 -9.18 11.67 -42.14
C MET A 1 -9.77 13.06 -42.05
N ASN A 2 -9.40 13.86 -41.04
CA ASN A 2 -9.61 15.31 -41.04
C ASN A 2 -8.23 15.95 -41.08
N ALA A 3 -8.01 16.80 -42.08
CA ALA A 3 -6.75 17.45 -42.37
C ALA A 3 -6.42 18.57 -41.36
N SER A 4 -5.12 18.70 -41.09
CA SER A 4 -4.40 19.92 -40.73
C SER A 4 -4.87 20.71 -39.50
N ALA A 5 -4.50 20.24 -38.31
CA ALA A 5 -3.95 21.17 -37.32
C ALA A 5 -2.43 21.02 -37.39
N THR A 6 -1.73 22.00 -37.95
CA THR A 6 -0.28 22.12 -37.75
C THR A 6 -0.03 22.08 -36.25
N PRO A 7 0.83 21.19 -35.74
CA PRO A 7 1.09 21.14 -34.30
C PRO A 7 1.62 22.51 -33.90
N VAL A 8 0.94 23.17 -32.95
CA VAL A 8 1.34 24.48 -32.44
C VAL A 8 2.76 24.35 -31.90
N VAL A 9 3.73 24.87 -32.65
CA VAL A 9 5.13 24.90 -32.24
C VAL A 9 5.24 25.95 -31.12
N ARG A 10 5.31 25.48 -29.88
CA ARG A 10 5.57 26.36 -28.72
C ARG A 10 7.06 26.65 -28.67
N HIS A 11 7.42 27.93 -28.74
CA HIS A 11 8.77 28.41 -28.50
C HIS A 11 8.93 28.74 -27.01
N GLY A 12 9.98 28.22 -26.37
CA GLY A 12 10.26 28.38 -24.94
C GLY A 12 10.54 27.06 -24.23
N PRO A 13 10.81 27.08 -22.92
CA PRO A 13 10.94 25.86 -22.12
C PRO A 13 9.67 25.02 -22.22
N TYR A 14 9.82 23.70 -22.26
CA TYR A 14 8.67 22.80 -22.20
C TYR A 14 7.87 23.06 -20.91
N PRO A 15 6.53 23.10 -20.96
CA PRO A 15 5.73 23.23 -19.76
C PRO A 15 5.96 22.01 -18.87
N GLU A 16 6.31 22.24 -17.59
CA GLU A 16 6.47 21.22 -16.56
C GLU A 16 5.30 21.29 -15.57
N LEU A 17 5.34 22.24 -14.64
CA LEU A 17 4.25 22.50 -13.71
C LEU A 17 3.27 23.49 -14.31
N THR A 18 2.06 23.01 -14.57
CA THR A 18 0.95 23.80 -15.05
C THR A 18 -0.25 23.55 -14.16
N VAL A 19 -1.20 24.48 -14.14
CA VAL A 19 -2.48 24.25 -13.45
C VAL A 19 -3.16 22.98 -13.98
N THR A 20 -3.04 22.73 -15.28
CA THR A 20 -3.55 21.50 -15.91
C THR A 20 -2.88 20.24 -15.34
N SER A 21 -1.55 20.21 -15.21
CA SER A 21 -0.89 19.02 -14.67
C SER A 21 -1.24 18.75 -13.22
N VAL A 22 -1.42 19.80 -12.41
CA VAL A 22 -1.88 19.67 -11.01
C VAL A 22 -3.33 19.16 -10.95
N LEU A 23 -4.26 19.75 -11.70
CA LEU A 23 -5.67 19.34 -11.66
C LEU A 23 -5.89 17.92 -12.21
N VAL A 24 -5.22 17.56 -13.30
CA VAL A 24 -5.26 16.19 -13.84
C VAL A 24 -4.60 15.22 -12.85
N GLY A 25 -3.49 15.63 -12.22
CA GLY A 25 -2.84 14.87 -11.16
C GLY A 25 -3.75 14.60 -9.97
N TYR A 26 -4.49 15.60 -9.47
CA TYR A 26 -5.47 15.40 -8.40
C TYR A 26 -6.61 14.47 -8.80
N PHE A 27 -7.15 14.67 -10.00
CA PHE A 27 -8.24 13.83 -10.51
C PHE A 27 -7.82 12.35 -10.61
N LEU A 28 -6.67 12.08 -11.23
CA LEU A 28 -6.12 10.73 -11.37
C LEU A 28 -5.69 10.16 -10.01
N GLY A 29 -5.01 10.96 -9.21
CA GLY A 29 -4.56 10.58 -7.87
C GLY A 29 -5.72 10.18 -6.97
N ALA A 30 -6.86 10.90 -7.03
CA ALA A 30 -8.04 10.55 -6.27
C ALA A 30 -8.65 9.20 -6.68
N ILE A 31 -8.78 8.96 -7.98
CA ILE A 31 -9.27 7.69 -8.51
C ILE A 31 -8.33 6.54 -8.09
N ILE A 32 -7.02 6.72 -8.30
CA ILE A 32 -6.01 5.70 -7.99
C ILE A 32 -5.98 5.41 -6.48
N ALA A 33 -5.97 6.45 -5.62
CA ALA A 33 -5.95 6.28 -4.18
C ALA A 33 -7.19 5.53 -3.67
N VAL A 34 -8.38 5.84 -4.20
CA VAL A 34 -9.61 5.13 -3.85
C VAL A 34 -9.56 3.68 -4.33
N SER A 35 -9.16 3.44 -5.57
CA SER A 35 -9.11 2.10 -6.15
C SER A 35 -8.08 1.20 -5.47
N ILE A 36 -6.84 1.69 -5.29
CA ILE A 36 -5.75 0.94 -4.66
C ILE A 36 -5.98 0.82 -3.16
N GLY A 37 -6.54 1.84 -2.50
CA GLY A 37 -6.93 1.77 -1.09
C GLY A 37 -7.96 0.65 -0.84
N TYR A 38 -9.00 0.57 -1.66
CA TYR A 38 -9.99 -0.51 -1.59
C TYR A 38 -9.35 -1.89 -1.81
N ALA A 39 -8.53 -2.04 -2.87
CA ALA A 39 -7.82 -3.28 -3.15
C ALA A 39 -6.89 -3.69 -1.99
N ALA A 40 -6.21 -2.73 -1.37
CA ALA A 40 -5.28 -2.97 -0.28
C ALA A 40 -5.98 -3.44 1.00
N LEU A 41 -7.21 -2.98 1.30
CA LEU A 41 -7.97 -3.49 2.45
C LEU A 41 -8.44 -4.94 2.26
N ILE A 42 -8.63 -5.38 1.02
CA ILE A 42 -9.05 -6.75 0.71
C ILE A 42 -7.85 -7.70 0.65
N LEU A 43 -6.82 -7.33 -0.11
CA LEU A 43 -5.69 -8.22 -0.40
C LEU A 43 -4.58 -8.10 0.64
N GLY A 44 -4.55 -6.99 1.36
CA GLY A 44 -3.51 -6.70 2.32
C GLY A 44 -2.15 -6.50 1.70
N PHE A 45 -2.05 -5.69 0.66
CA PHE A 45 -0.80 -5.02 0.28
C PHE A 45 -1.16 -3.92 -0.71
N SER A 46 -0.30 -2.91 -0.84
CA SER A 46 -0.53 -1.79 -1.75
C SER A 46 0.23 -1.98 -3.07
N ILE A 47 -0.28 -1.35 -4.13
CA ILE A 47 0.28 -1.37 -5.48
C ILE A 47 0.77 0.04 -5.80
N GLU A 48 1.89 0.14 -6.52
CA GLU A 48 2.41 1.44 -6.95
C GLU A 48 1.50 2.07 -8.01
N GLY A 49 1.01 3.28 -7.73
CA GLY A 49 0.07 4.00 -8.60
C GLY A 49 0.74 4.79 -9.74
N SER A 50 2.05 5.01 -9.67
CA SER A 50 2.82 5.88 -10.58
C SER A 50 2.73 5.47 -12.05
N GLU A 51 2.80 4.17 -12.35
CA GLU A 51 2.68 3.66 -13.71
C GLU A 51 1.29 3.96 -14.30
N LEU A 52 0.24 3.79 -13.49
CA LEU A 52 -1.13 4.05 -13.90
C LEU A 52 -1.35 5.53 -14.15
N ALA A 53 -0.84 6.38 -13.27
CA ALA A 53 -0.91 7.82 -13.42
C ALA A 53 -0.17 8.29 -14.68
N ALA A 54 0.99 7.72 -15.01
CA ALA A 54 1.71 8.05 -16.25
C ALA A 54 0.93 7.65 -17.51
N ILE A 55 0.33 6.45 -17.53
CA ILE A 55 -0.47 5.94 -18.67
C ILE A 55 -1.73 6.79 -18.85
N LEU A 56 -2.50 7.00 -17.79
CA LEU A 56 -3.74 7.78 -17.83
C LEU A 56 -3.50 9.27 -18.10
N GLY A 57 -2.41 9.80 -17.56
CA GLY A 57 -1.98 11.17 -17.81
C GLY A 57 -1.71 11.41 -19.30
N PHE A 58 -1.14 10.44 -20.03
CA PHE A 58 -1.04 10.53 -21.49
C PHE A 58 -2.40 10.56 -22.18
N ALA A 59 -3.33 9.71 -21.75
CA ALA A 59 -4.66 9.65 -22.33
C ALA A 59 -5.36 11.01 -22.25
N ILE A 60 -5.30 11.65 -21.08
CA ILE A 60 -5.94 12.94 -20.81
C ILE A 60 -5.15 14.08 -21.45
N LEU A 61 -3.88 14.27 -21.08
CA LEU A 61 -3.09 15.40 -21.56
C LEU A 61 -2.94 15.37 -23.08
N ARG A 62 -2.57 14.21 -23.64
CA ARG A 62 -2.27 14.09 -25.07
C ARG A 62 -3.49 13.80 -25.91
N GLY A 63 -4.35 12.89 -25.46
CA GLY A 63 -5.54 12.46 -26.21
C GLY A 63 -6.67 13.49 -26.16
N MET A 64 -7.00 14.01 -24.98
CA MET A 64 -8.13 14.93 -24.81
C MET A 64 -7.72 16.40 -24.91
N LEU A 65 -6.56 16.77 -24.36
CA LEU A 65 -6.13 18.18 -24.23
C LEU A 65 -5.08 18.61 -25.27
N GLY A 66 -4.61 17.69 -26.13
CA GLY A 66 -3.63 17.99 -27.18
C GLY A 66 -2.24 18.43 -26.69
N ARG A 67 -1.90 18.15 -25.42
CA ARG A 67 -0.64 18.51 -24.77
C ARG A 67 0.37 17.37 -24.89
N ASN A 68 1.53 17.67 -25.48
CA ASN A 68 2.54 16.66 -25.84
C ASN A 68 3.79 16.64 -24.94
N SER A 69 3.81 17.42 -23.85
CA SER A 69 4.98 17.52 -22.98
C SER A 69 5.10 16.28 -22.09
N ILE A 70 6.18 15.50 -22.27
CA ILE A 70 6.47 14.32 -21.44
C ILE A 70 6.73 14.72 -19.99
N ILE A 71 7.45 15.82 -19.79
CA ILE A 71 7.76 16.35 -18.46
C ILE A 71 6.54 16.95 -17.76
N GLU A 72 5.54 17.46 -18.51
CA GLU A 72 4.24 17.83 -17.94
C GLU A 72 3.47 16.60 -17.43
N ASN A 73 3.51 15.50 -18.19
CA ASN A 73 2.91 14.24 -17.77
C ASN A 73 3.65 13.60 -16.59
N ASN A 74 4.96 13.81 -16.48
CA ASN A 74 5.72 13.43 -15.28
C ASN A 74 5.20 14.19 -14.04
N ILE A 75 4.89 15.48 -14.15
CA ILE A 75 4.28 16.23 -13.04
C ILE A 75 2.86 15.72 -12.71
N VAL A 76 2.04 15.37 -13.71
CA VAL A 76 0.74 14.70 -13.48
C VAL A 76 0.95 13.43 -12.67
N GLN A 77 1.89 12.59 -13.09
CA GLN A 77 2.22 11.34 -12.42
C GLN A 77 2.70 11.58 -10.99
N THR A 78 3.57 12.56 -10.75
CA THR A 78 4.06 12.89 -9.41
C THR A 78 2.96 13.42 -8.48
N VAL A 79 2.11 14.33 -8.95
CA VAL A 79 0.98 14.80 -8.15
C VAL A 79 0.03 13.65 -7.83
N ALA A 80 -0.28 12.79 -8.81
CA ALA A 80 -1.15 11.65 -8.61
C ALA A 80 -0.53 10.60 -7.67
N SER A 81 0.77 10.33 -7.78
CA SER A 81 1.46 9.40 -6.89
C SER A 81 1.52 9.93 -5.47
N ALA A 82 1.78 11.21 -5.27
CA ALA A 82 1.74 11.84 -3.95
C ALA A 82 0.38 11.69 -3.25
N VAL A 83 -0.74 11.72 -4.01
CA VAL A 83 -2.07 11.44 -3.45
C VAL A 83 -2.18 9.96 -3.05
N ASN A 84 -1.73 9.04 -3.92
CA ASN A 84 -1.78 7.60 -3.67
C ASN A 84 -0.80 7.13 -2.59
N GLY A 85 0.37 7.74 -2.44
CA GLY A 85 1.44 7.35 -1.52
C GLY A 85 1.00 7.37 -0.06
N ALA A 86 0.02 8.19 0.28
CA ALA A 86 -0.62 8.17 1.60
C ALA A 86 -1.44 6.91 1.88
N ALA A 87 -1.99 6.26 0.85
CA ALA A 87 -2.82 5.07 0.98
C ALA A 87 -2.05 3.94 1.67
N SER A 88 -0.84 3.65 1.22
CA SER A 88 -0.02 2.54 1.75
C SER A 88 0.23 2.65 3.27
N GLY A 89 0.40 3.86 3.81
CA GLY A 89 0.61 4.06 5.25
C GLY A 89 -0.67 3.96 6.09
N LEU A 90 -1.76 4.55 5.61
CA LEU A 90 -3.04 4.59 6.32
C LEU A 90 -3.79 3.26 6.29
N MET A 91 -3.71 2.52 5.17
CA MET A 91 -4.30 1.19 5.03
C MET A 91 -3.72 0.18 6.04
N PHE A 92 -2.47 0.39 6.44
CA PHE A 92 -1.82 -0.44 7.45
C PHE A 92 -2.27 -0.09 8.87
N SER A 93 -2.46 1.21 9.16
CA SER A 93 -2.53 1.71 10.53
C SER A 93 -3.96 1.95 11.01
N VAL A 94 -4.77 2.64 10.21
CA VAL A 94 -6.11 3.09 10.63
C VAL A 94 -7.08 1.93 10.87
N PRO A 95 -7.07 0.84 10.07
CA PRO A 95 -7.95 -0.29 10.38
C PRO A 95 -7.73 -0.92 11.75
N ALA A 96 -6.53 -0.77 12.33
CA ALA A 96 -6.25 -1.31 13.66
C ALA A 96 -7.13 -0.68 14.75
N PHE A 97 -7.49 0.61 14.65
CA PHE A 97 -8.44 1.24 15.58
C PHE A 97 -9.77 0.48 15.64
N PHE A 98 -10.36 0.27 14.47
CA PHE A 98 -11.65 -0.38 14.34
C PHE A 98 -11.61 -1.86 14.73
N ILE A 99 -10.52 -2.55 14.42
CA ILE A 99 -10.33 -3.96 14.80
C ILE A 99 -10.14 -4.11 16.31
N LEU A 100 -9.50 -3.13 16.96
CA LEU A 100 -9.35 -3.08 18.42
C LEU A 100 -10.59 -2.57 19.15
N GLY A 101 -11.61 -2.10 18.43
CA GLY A 101 -12.82 -1.51 19.03
C GLY A 101 -12.65 -0.06 19.49
N GLU A 102 -11.54 0.58 19.15
CA GLU A 102 -11.20 1.94 19.57
C GLU A 102 -11.72 2.97 18.57
N THR A 103 -12.94 3.46 18.76
CA THR A 103 -13.58 4.44 17.87
C THR A 103 -13.55 5.88 18.41
N ASN A 104 -13.07 6.09 19.64
CA ASN A 104 -13.06 7.38 20.33
C ASN A 104 -11.86 8.28 19.98
N PHE A 105 -11.27 8.13 18.80
CA PHE A 105 -10.19 9.00 18.32
C PHE A 105 -10.74 10.11 17.42
N ASP A 106 -10.07 11.27 17.38
CA ASP A 106 -10.45 12.37 16.49
C ASP A 106 -9.95 12.11 15.04
N PRO A 107 -10.84 11.86 14.06
CA PRO A 107 -10.45 11.58 12.68
C PRO A 107 -9.83 12.81 11.99
N ILE A 108 -10.26 14.02 12.37
CA ILE A 108 -9.74 15.28 11.81
C ILE A 108 -8.30 15.46 12.26
N LEU A 109 -8.04 15.25 13.56
CA LEU A 109 -6.69 15.31 14.12
C LEU A 109 -5.77 14.26 13.48
N LEU A 110 -6.26 13.03 13.29
CA LEU A 110 -5.55 11.97 12.57
C LEU A 110 -5.20 12.41 11.14
N THR A 111 -6.17 12.92 10.38
CA THR A 111 -5.96 13.36 8.99
C THR A 111 -4.92 14.47 8.90
N PHE A 112 -5.03 15.53 9.71
CA PHE A 112 -4.04 16.62 9.71
C PHE A 112 -2.66 16.17 10.16
N GLY A 113 -2.58 15.26 11.13
CA GLY A 113 -1.33 14.65 11.56
C GLY A 113 -0.68 13.81 10.47
N CYS A 114 -1.46 13.05 9.71
CA CYS A 114 -0.96 12.30 8.56
C CYS A 114 -0.54 13.19 7.39
N ILE A 115 -1.20 14.35 7.18
CA ILE A 115 -0.73 15.37 6.21
C ILE A 115 0.61 15.94 6.66
N ALA A 116 0.77 16.25 7.94
CA ALA A 116 2.04 16.69 8.50
C ALA A 116 3.12 15.61 8.32
N GLY A 117 2.81 14.35 8.62
CA GLY A 117 3.68 13.20 8.37
C GLY A 117 4.11 13.13 6.90
N ALA A 118 3.16 13.24 5.96
CA ALA A 118 3.45 13.25 4.53
C ALA A 118 4.46 14.34 4.14
N PHE A 119 4.24 15.56 4.62
CA PHE A 119 5.13 16.69 4.35
C PHE A 119 6.51 16.51 4.98
N LEU A 120 6.56 15.94 6.19
CA LEU A 120 7.80 15.64 6.88
C LEU A 120 8.63 14.61 6.11
N GLY A 121 8.01 13.53 5.63
CA GLY A 121 8.66 12.50 4.81
C GLY A 121 9.26 13.07 3.53
N ILE A 122 8.48 13.89 2.80
CA ILE A 122 8.94 14.57 1.58
C ILE A 122 10.11 15.50 1.89
N ALA A 123 9.99 16.33 2.92
CA ALA A 123 11.02 17.31 3.29
C ALA A 123 12.34 16.64 3.71
N PHE A 124 12.27 15.52 4.44
CA PHE A 124 13.46 14.80 4.92
C PHE A 124 14.24 14.10 3.81
N ILE A 125 13.55 13.56 2.80
CA ILE A 125 14.23 12.74 1.79
C ILE A 125 14.86 13.60 0.68
N ILE A 126 14.36 14.81 0.43
CA ILE A 126 14.85 15.71 -0.64
C ILE A 126 16.39 15.92 -0.61
N PRO A 127 17.03 16.24 0.54
CA PRO A 127 18.49 16.43 0.57
C PRO A 127 19.29 15.19 0.15
N LEU A 128 18.72 14.00 0.27
CA LEU A 128 19.38 12.73 -0.02
C LEU A 128 19.26 12.29 -1.48
N ARG A 129 18.34 12.93 -2.22
CA ARG A 129 18.13 12.71 -3.66
C ARG A 129 19.42 12.59 -4.44
N LYS A 130 20.30 13.60 -4.38
CA LYS A 130 21.55 13.62 -5.17
C LYS A 130 22.48 12.48 -4.79
N GLN A 131 22.62 12.24 -3.49
CA GLN A 131 23.45 11.15 -2.99
C GLN A 131 22.98 9.81 -3.54
N MET A 132 21.69 9.52 -3.47
CA MET A 132 21.13 8.23 -3.87
C MET A 132 21.00 8.07 -5.39
N ILE A 133 20.57 9.11 -6.09
CA ILE A 133 20.26 9.05 -7.54
C ILE A 133 21.47 9.41 -8.41
N ASP A 134 22.24 10.45 -8.06
CA ASP A 134 23.33 10.94 -8.92
C ASP A 134 24.68 10.28 -8.59
N TYR A 135 25.03 10.24 -7.30
CA TYR A 135 26.31 9.73 -6.84
C TYR A 135 26.32 8.20 -6.75
N GLU A 136 25.39 7.62 -6.00
CA GLU A 136 25.30 6.15 -5.82
C GLU A 136 24.60 5.46 -6.99
N ARG A 137 23.84 6.21 -7.79
CA ARG A 137 23.14 5.71 -8.99
C ARG A 137 22.27 4.50 -8.72
N LEU A 138 21.55 4.52 -7.59
CA LEU A 138 20.57 3.49 -7.29
C LEU A 138 19.57 3.36 -8.45
N THR A 139 19.15 2.11 -8.71
CA THR A 139 18.40 1.76 -9.92
C THR A 139 16.98 2.32 -9.86
N TYR A 140 16.30 2.18 -8.72
CA TYR A 140 14.86 2.44 -8.54
C TYR A 140 14.02 1.83 -9.68
N PRO A 141 13.89 0.48 -9.71
CA PRO A 141 13.28 -0.22 -10.84
C PRO A 141 11.87 0.26 -11.21
N GLY A 142 10.99 0.54 -10.23
CA GLY A 142 9.66 1.12 -10.48
C GLY A 142 9.75 2.48 -11.20
N GLY A 143 10.61 3.38 -10.72
CA GLY A 143 10.85 4.66 -11.37
C GLY A 143 11.38 4.55 -12.80
N VAL A 144 12.18 3.52 -13.10
CA VAL A 144 12.66 3.20 -14.46
C VAL A 144 11.52 2.71 -15.36
N ALA A 145 10.61 1.89 -14.84
CA ALA A 145 9.44 1.41 -15.57
C ALA A 145 8.52 2.58 -15.97
N VAL A 146 8.21 3.47 -15.02
CA VAL A 146 7.42 4.69 -15.28
C VAL A 146 8.12 5.59 -16.31
N ALA A 147 9.43 5.78 -16.21
CA ALA A 147 10.19 6.57 -17.18
C ALA A 147 10.14 5.97 -18.60
N THR A 148 10.09 4.63 -18.71
CA THR A 148 9.96 3.93 -19.99
C THR A 148 8.60 4.18 -20.63
N ILE A 149 7.52 4.21 -19.83
CA ILE A 149 6.18 4.60 -20.27
C ILE A 149 6.19 6.05 -20.78
N LEU A 150 6.75 6.97 -19.99
CA LEU A 150 6.85 8.39 -20.33
C LEU A 150 7.67 8.66 -21.60
N LYS A 151 8.71 7.87 -21.87
CA LYS A 151 9.53 8.01 -23.08
C LYS A 151 8.95 7.35 -24.32
N SER A 152 7.83 6.63 -24.23
CA SER A 152 7.22 5.88 -25.33
C SER A 152 5.83 6.43 -25.69
N PRO A 153 5.74 7.51 -26.49
CA PRO A 153 4.52 8.30 -26.61
C PRO A 153 3.39 7.58 -27.36
N GLY A 154 3.73 6.69 -28.30
CA GLY A 154 2.76 5.87 -29.04
C GLY A 154 2.23 4.67 -28.25
N ALA A 155 3.05 4.13 -27.35
CA ALA A 155 2.64 3.03 -26.48
C ALA A 155 1.65 3.53 -25.41
N GLY A 156 1.83 4.74 -24.88
CA GLY A 156 0.95 5.31 -23.85
C GLY A 156 -0.54 5.35 -24.23
N MET A 157 -0.88 5.69 -25.48
CA MET A 157 -2.28 5.78 -25.92
C MET A 157 -2.95 4.40 -26.04
N ASN A 158 -2.25 3.42 -26.64
CA ASN A 158 -2.77 2.05 -26.74
C ASN A 158 -2.94 1.43 -25.34
N LYS A 159 -1.95 1.62 -24.46
CA LYS A 159 -2.01 1.20 -23.05
C LYS A 159 -3.22 1.81 -22.34
N ALA A 160 -3.46 3.11 -22.52
CA ALA A 160 -4.62 3.77 -21.92
C ALA A 160 -5.95 3.20 -22.41
N MET A 161 -6.07 2.88 -23.70
CA MET A 161 -7.28 2.25 -24.24
C MET A 161 -7.51 0.85 -23.67
N TYR A 162 -6.46 0.04 -23.50
CA TYR A 162 -6.56 -1.26 -22.84
C TYR A 162 -7.00 -1.13 -21.38
N LEU A 163 -6.45 -0.16 -20.65
CA LEU A 163 -6.83 0.12 -19.26
C LEU A 163 -8.29 0.56 -19.16
N ILE A 164 -8.72 1.55 -19.93
CA ILE A 164 -10.11 2.06 -19.88
C ILE A 164 -11.09 0.96 -20.30
N GLY A 165 -10.79 0.21 -21.36
CA GLY A 165 -11.62 -0.89 -21.82
C GLY A 165 -11.76 -1.99 -20.77
N ALA A 166 -10.66 -2.39 -20.13
CA ALA A 166 -10.67 -3.36 -19.05
C ALA A 166 -11.38 -2.83 -17.79
N ALA A 167 -11.27 -1.54 -17.47
CA ALA A 167 -11.99 -0.92 -16.37
C ALA A 167 -13.50 -0.92 -16.57
N LEU A 168 -13.98 -0.57 -17.77
CA LEU A 168 -15.40 -0.64 -18.09
C LEU A 168 -15.92 -2.08 -18.05
N PHE A 169 -15.14 -3.03 -18.54
CA PHE A 169 -15.47 -4.45 -18.48
C PHE A 169 -15.56 -4.95 -17.03
N ALA A 170 -14.56 -4.65 -16.19
CA ALA A 170 -14.57 -5.05 -14.80
C ALA A 170 -15.68 -4.39 -13.99
N ALA A 171 -15.96 -3.11 -14.25
CA ALA A 171 -17.08 -2.41 -13.65
C ALA A 171 -18.42 -3.10 -13.97
N LEU A 172 -18.67 -3.44 -15.24
CA LEU A 172 -19.89 -4.12 -15.67
C LEU A 172 -20.05 -5.48 -14.99
N ILE A 173 -18.98 -6.30 -14.99
CA ILE A 173 -19.01 -7.61 -14.36
C ILE A 173 -19.23 -7.48 -12.84
N HIS A 174 -18.56 -6.54 -12.17
CA HIS A 174 -18.74 -6.36 -10.74
C HIS A 174 -20.14 -5.87 -10.38
N ILE A 175 -20.76 -5.00 -11.20
CA ILE A 175 -22.19 -4.64 -11.03
C ILE A 175 -23.07 -5.89 -11.08
N ILE A 176 -22.86 -6.77 -12.05
CA ILE A 176 -23.64 -8.02 -12.17
C ILE A 176 -23.47 -8.91 -10.94
N VAL A 177 -22.24 -9.08 -10.46
CA VAL A 177 -21.93 -9.86 -9.24
C VAL A 177 -22.57 -9.26 -7.99
N GLN A 178 -22.58 -7.94 -7.85
CA GLN A 178 -23.22 -7.28 -6.72
C GLN A 178 -24.75 -7.39 -6.77
N LEU A 179 -25.34 -7.29 -7.96
CA LEU A 179 -26.79 -7.43 -8.16
C LEU A 179 -27.29 -8.87 -8.00
N SER A 180 -26.46 -9.87 -8.29
CA SER A 180 -26.82 -11.28 -8.04
C SER A 180 -26.81 -11.65 -6.56
N GLY A 181 -26.11 -10.88 -5.72
CA GLY A 181 -25.91 -11.18 -4.29
C GLY A 181 -24.87 -12.28 -4.02
N GLU A 182 -24.34 -12.92 -5.06
CA GLU A 182 -23.44 -14.07 -4.98
C GLU A 182 -22.01 -13.64 -5.33
N SER A 183 -21.25 -13.20 -4.32
CA SER A 183 -19.83 -12.84 -4.49
C SER A 183 -18.88 -14.04 -4.54
N TYR A 184 -19.40 -15.23 -4.21
CA TYR A 184 -18.65 -16.47 -4.13
C TYR A 184 -19.31 -17.53 -5.00
N PHE A 185 -18.49 -18.35 -5.64
CA PHE A 185 -18.93 -19.48 -6.44
C PHE A 185 -18.35 -20.77 -5.89
N ASP A 186 -19.19 -21.59 -5.26
CA ASP A 186 -18.78 -22.88 -4.74
C ASP A 186 -18.73 -23.93 -5.86
N LEU A 187 -17.53 -24.12 -6.41
CA LEU A 187 -17.26 -25.19 -7.36
C LEU A 187 -16.95 -26.50 -6.63
N GLY A 188 -16.37 -26.43 -5.43
CA GLY A 188 -15.92 -27.57 -4.63
C GLY A 188 -17.05 -28.53 -4.30
N SER A 189 -18.17 -28.03 -3.78
CA SER A 189 -19.33 -28.88 -3.49
C SER A 189 -19.93 -29.51 -4.74
N ARG A 190 -19.93 -28.79 -5.88
CA ARG A 190 -20.46 -29.29 -7.16
C ARG A 190 -19.67 -30.44 -7.75
N ILE A 191 -18.37 -30.51 -7.46
CA ILE A 191 -17.49 -31.60 -7.91
C ILE A 191 -17.22 -32.64 -6.82
N GLY A 192 -17.87 -32.53 -5.65
CA GLY A 192 -17.76 -33.49 -4.55
C GLY A 192 -16.43 -33.43 -3.78
N MET A 193 -15.77 -32.27 -3.73
CA MET A 193 -14.57 -32.10 -2.90
C MET A 193 -14.91 -32.17 -1.40
N PRO A 194 -14.01 -32.73 -0.55
CA PRO A 194 -14.14 -32.63 0.89
C PRO A 194 -14.20 -31.16 1.35
N GLU A 195 -15.05 -30.89 2.34
CA GLU A 195 -15.36 -29.53 2.80
C GLU A 195 -14.10 -28.76 3.21
N TYR A 196 -13.20 -29.39 3.98
CA TYR A 196 -11.95 -28.80 4.49
C TYR A 196 -10.96 -28.36 3.39
N MET A 197 -11.08 -28.85 2.15
CA MET A 197 -10.19 -28.47 1.04
C MET A 197 -10.56 -27.12 0.40
N ASN A 198 -11.75 -26.59 0.72
CA ASN A 198 -12.29 -25.31 0.29
C ASN A 198 -12.19 -25.07 -1.24
N GLY A 199 -13.22 -25.44 -1.99
CA GLY A 199 -13.31 -25.20 -3.44
C GLY A 199 -14.11 -23.96 -3.83
N VAL A 200 -14.25 -22.99 -2.93
CA VAL A 200 -15.04 -21.76 -3.13
C VAL A 200 -14.20 -20.71 -3.83
N TRP A 201 -14.74 -20.06 -4.87
CA TRP A 201 -14.04 -19.06 -5.67
C TRP A 201 -14.60 -17.67 -5.42
N TYR A 202 -13.73 -16.69 -5.22
CA TYR A 202 -14.15 -15.30 -5.09
C TYR A 202 -14.30 -14.65 -6.47
N LEU A 203 -15.49 -14.17 -6.81
CA LEU A 203 -15.77 -13.58 -8.13
C LEU A 203 -15.26 -12.13 -8.22
N SER A 204 -13.94 -11.99 -8.40
CA SER A 204 -13.25 -10.69 -8.43
C SER A 204 -12.22 -10.61 -9.54
N LEU A 205 -12.50 -9.75 -10.53
CA LEU A 205 -11.57 -9.39 -11.60
C LEU A 205 -10.45 -8.48 -11.07
N LEU A 206 -10.71 -7.69 -10.03
CA LEU A 206 -9.68 -6.95 -9.29
C LEU A 206 -8.61 -7.90 -8.78
N THR A 207 -9.00 -8.98 -8.10
CA THR A 207 -8.05 -9.97 -7.55
C THR A 207 -7.19 -10.58 -8.66
N ILE A 208 -7.78 -10.90 -9.82
CA ILE A 208 -7.05 -11.38 -11.00
C ILE A 208 -6.07 -10.31 -11.52
N GLY A 209 -6.52 -9.05 -11.61
CA GLY A 209 -5.68 -7.93 -12.03
C GLY A 209 -4.47 -7.73 -11.12
N VAL A 210 -4.68 -7.67 -9.80
CA VAL A 210 -3.59 -7.55 -8.83
C VAL A 210 -2.61 -8.73 -8.94
N ALA A 211 -3.12 -9.95 -9.07
CA ALA A 211 -2.29 -11.14 -9.20
C ALA A 211 -1.46 -11.16 -10.50
N TYR A 212 -2.01 -10.60 -11.58
CA TYR A 212 -1.28 -10.45 -12.85
C TYR A 212 -0.13 -9.44 -12.71
N ILE A 213 -0.34 -8.32 -12.02
CA ILE A 213 0.69 -7.31 -11.75
C ILE A 213 1.78 -7.90 -10.83
N ALA A 214 1.40 -8.61 -9.77
CA ALA A 214 2.34 -9.23 -8.85
C ALA A 214 3.20 -10.33 -9.53
N GLY A 215 2.64 -11.03 -10.53
CA GLY A 215 3.33 -12.04 -11.31
C GLY A 215 4.01 -13.11 -10.45
N LYS A 216 5.30 -13.38 -10.71
CA LYS A 216 6.05 -14.41 -9.97
C LYS A 216 6.13 -14.16 -8.46
N GLY A 217 6.09 -12.89 -8.02
CA GLY A 217 6.05 -12.55 -6.59
C GLY A 217 4.79 -13.06 -5.89
N GLY A 218 3.69 -13.20 -6.63
CA GLY A 218 2.42 -13.75 -6.14
C GLY A 218 2.44 -15.26 -5.85
N VAL A 219 3.44 -16.00 -6.34
CA VAL A 219 3.50 -17.46 -6.17
C VAL A 219 3.65 -17.85 -4.69
N ALA A 220 4.43 -17.10 -3.91
CA ALA A 220 4.59 -17.35 -2.49
C ALA A 220 3.27 -17.21 -1.70
N PHE A 221 2.47 -16.20 -2.05
CA PHE A 221 1.14 -16.00 -1.49
C PHE A 221 0.21 -17.19 -1.80
N ILE A 222 0.24 -17.68 -3.04
CA ILE A 222 -0.55 -18.85 -3.46
C ILE A 222 -0.12 -20.11 -2.69
N ILE A 223 1.20 -20.35 -2.58
CA ILE A 223 1.74 -21.48 -1.83
C ILE A 223 1.24 -21.48 -0.39
N GLY A 224 1.18 -20.31 0.26
CA GLY A 224 0.66 -20.18 1.62
C GLY A 224 -0.77 -20.70 1.77
N GLY A 225 -1.68 -20.28 0.89
CA GLY A 225 -3.08 -20.74 0.94
C GLY A 225 -3.23 -22.22 0.59
N PHE A 226 -2.57 -22.70 -0.45
CA PHE A 226 -2.61 -24.14 -0.81
C PHE A 226 -2.02 -25.02 0.29
N LEU A 227 -0.98 -24.54 0.97
CA LEU A 227 -0.41 -25.29 2.09
C LEU A 227 -1.42 -25.41 3.26
N CYS A 228 -2.27 -24.43 3.49
CA CYS A 228 -3.32 -24.53 4.51
C CYS A 228 -4.38 -25.58 4.15
N TYR A 229 -5.03 -25.44 2.99
CA TYR A 229 -6.24 -26.23 2.69
C TYR A 229 -5.97 -27.53 1.94
N TRP A 230 -4.84 -27.64 1.23
CA TRP A 230 -4.52 -28.80 0.39
C TRP A 230 -3.36 -29.64 0.92
N ILE A 231 -2.70 -29.20 1.99
CA ILE A 231 -1.63 -29.95 2.67
C ILE A 231 -1.97 -30.12 4.15
N LEU A 232 -2.11 -29.02 4.90
CA LEU A 232 -2.35 -29.06 6.34
C LEU A 232 -3.73 -29.61 6.69
N ALA A 233 -4.81 -29.14 6.06
CA ALA A 233 -6.16 -29.65 6.34
C ALA A 233 -6.30 -31.17 6.11
N PRO A 234 -5.93 -31.75 4.95
CA PRO A 234 -5.96 -33.20 4.77
C PRO A 234 -5.09 -33.96 5.77
N PHE A 235 -3.93 -33.40 6.14
CA PHE A 235 -3.05 -34.01 7.14
C PHE A 235 -3.69 -34.02 8.53
N LEU A 236 -4.33 -32.92 8.95
CA LEU A 236 -5.03 -32.82 10.24
C LEU A 236 -6.22 -33.77 10.31
N ASP A 237 -6.98 -33.90 9.21
CA ASP A 237 -8.09 -34.84 9.12
C ASP A 237 -7.61 -36.29 9.24
N PHE A 238 -6.61 -36.67 8.43
CA PHE A 238 -6.04 -38.02 8.44
C PHE A 238 -5.39 -38.40 9.78
N SER A 239 -4.78 -37.44 10.47
CA SER A 239 -4.13 -37.66 11.77
C SER A 239 -5.10 -37.56 12.96
N GLY A 240 -6.38 -37.21 12.74
CA GLY A 240 -7.35 -36.99 13.80
C GLY A 240 -7.02 -35.79 14.69
N LEU A 241 -6.24 -34.82 14.19
CA LEU A 241 -5.79 -33.62 14.90
C LEU A 241 -6.61 -32.37 14.53
N MET A 242 -7.75 -32.55 13.87
CA MET A 242 -8.65 -31.42 13.57
C MET A 242 -9.10 -30.74 14.87
N PRO A 243 -9.20 -29.40 14.88
CA PRO A 243 -9.82 -28.68 16.00
C PRO A 243 -11.22 -29.24 16.26
N VAL A 244 -11.56 -29.49 17.51
CA VAL A 244 -12.89 -29.98 17.91
C VAL A 244 -13.71 -28.86 18.54
N SER A 245 -15.01 -28.86 18.29
CA SER A 245 -15.94 -27.96 18.95
C SER A 245 -15.98 -28.25 20.45
N PRO A 246 -15.80 -27.25 21.33
CA PRO A 246 -15.94 -27.44 22.78
C PRO A 246 -17.35 -27.90 23.21
N GLU A 247 -18.37 -27.58 22.41
CA GLU A 247 -19.78 -27.85 22.73
C GLU A 247 -20.27 -29.21 22.23
N THR A 248 -19.82 -29.65 21.03
CA THR A 248 -20.29 -30.89 20.41
C THR A 248 -19.25 -32.00 20.39
N GLY A 249 -17.97 -31.68 20.59
CA GLY A 249 -16.85 -32.63 20.48
C GLY A 249 -16.57 -33.11 19.04
N GLU A 250 -17.28 -32.57 18.05
CA GLU A 250 -17.11 -32.92 16.64
C GLU A 250 -15.92 -32.17 16.02
N ALA A 251 -15.26 -32.82 15.06
CA ALA A 251 -14.18 -32.21 14.28
C ALA A 251 -14.72 -31.08 13.42
N LEU A 252 -14.09 -29.90 13.50
CA LEU A 252 -14.44 -28.72 12.73
C LEU A 252 -13.81 -28.83 11.33
N SER A 253 -14.59 -29.30 10.35
CA SER A 253 -14.17 -29.37 8.94
C SER A 253 -14.48 -28.11 8.14
N ASP A 254 -15.31 -27.20 8.68
CA ASP A 254 -15.69 -25.96 8.00
C ASP A 254 -14.45 -25.08 7.74
N PRO A 255 -14.15 -24.77 6.46
CA PRO A 255 -13.04 -23.91 6.09
C PRO A 255 -13.04 -22.55 6.77
N ALA A 256 -14.20 -21.94 7.03
CA ALA A 256 -14.27 -20.63 7.66
C ALA A 256 -13.80 -20.71 9.13
N LEU A 257 -14.21 -21.75 9.84
CA LEU A 257 -13.78 -22.01 11.22
C LEU A 257 -12.29 -22.39 11.28
N LEU A 258 -11.81 -23.24 10.37
CA LEU A 258 -10.38 -23.57 10.26
C LEU A 258 -9.53 -22.33 9.98
N GLN A 259 -10.01 -21.45 9.11
CA GLN A 259 -9.37 -20.17 8.85
C GLN A 259 -9.28 -19.32 10.13
N GLY A 260 -10.41 -19.07 10.79
CA GLY A 260 -10.46 -18.17 11.95
C GLY A 260 -9.67 -18.69 13.15
N LEU A 261 -9.75 -19.99 13.42
CA LEU A 261 -9.16 -20.59 14.62
C LEU A 261 -7.68 -20.98 14.43
N LEU A 262 -7.26 -21.38 13.23
CA LEU A 262 -5.94 -21.95 13.00
C LEU A 262 -5.10 -21.10 12.04
N TYR A 263 -5.53 -20.96 10.79
CA TYR A 263 -4.68 -20.40 9.74
C TYR A 263 -4.46 -18.89 9.90
N ARG A 264 -5.51 -18.13 10.25
CA ARG A 264 -5.42 -16.67 10.42
C ARG A 264 -4.48 -16.28 11.57
N PRO A 265 -4.57 -16.87 12.79
CA PRO A 265 -3.57 -16.69 13.85
C PRO A 265 -2.12 -16.98 13.44
N VAL A 266 -1.88 -18.12 12.78
CA VAL A 266 -0.54 -18.48 12.31
C VAL A 266 -0.05 -17.50 11.24
N GLY A 267 -0.93 -17.13 10.30
CA GLY A 267 -0.68 -16.13 9.27
C GLY A 267 -0.28 -14.78 9.87
N ILE A 268 -1.00 -14.28 10.87
CA ILE A 268 -0.65 -13.04 11.60
C ILE A 268 0.74 -13.16 12.22
N GLY A 269 1.03 -14.27 12.91
CA GLY A 269 2.37 -14.56 13.41
C GLY A 269 3.43 -14.45 12.32
N MET A 270 3.18 -15.07 11.15
CA MET A 270 4.09 -15.01 10.00
C MET A 270 4.29 -13.59 9.46
N LEU A 271 3.24 -12.76 9.44
CA LEU A 271 3.34 -11.35 9.05
C LEU A 271 4.27 -10.59 10.01
N ILE A 272 4.09 -10.76 11.32
CA ILE A 272 4.90 -10.10 12.35
C ILE A 272 6.35 -10.57 12.29
N GLY A 273 6.59 -11.89 12.35
CA GLY A 273 7.93 -12.47 12.30
C GLY A 273 8.65 -12.18 10.98
N GLY A 274 7.91 -12.24 9.87
CA GLY A 274 8.41 -11.90 8.55
C GLY A 274 8.78 -10.42 8.41
N ALA A 275 8.01 -9.52 9.04
CA ALA A 275 8.31 -8.09 9.07
C ALA A 275 9.55 -7.78 9.91
N ILE A 276 9.69 -8.37 11.11
CA ILE A 276 10.87 -8.23 11.96
C ILE A 276 12.12 -8.77 11.25
N ALA A 277 12.05 -9.98 10.70
CA ALA A 277 13.16 -10.57 9.94
C ALA A 277 13.49 -9.74 8.69
N GLY A 278 12.48 -9.16 8.02
CA GLY A 278 12.69 -8.23 6.90
C GLY A 278 13.52 -7.01 7.29
N VAL A 279 13.28 -6.43 8.48
CA VAL A 279 14.10 -5.33 9.01
C VAL A 279 15.52 -5.80 9.33
N ILE A 280 15.69 -6.98 9.93
CA ILE A 280 17.01 -7.57 10.20
C ILE A 280 17.78 -7.78 8.89
N MET A 281 17.13 -8.32 7.86
CA MET A 281 17.73 -8.52 6.54
C MET A 281 18.04 -7.21 5.82
N ALA A 282 17.34 -6.12 6.17
CA ALA A 282 17.66 -4.79 5.69
C ALA A 282 18.87 -4.14 6.40
N LEU A 283 19.41 -4.70 7.50
CA LEU A 283 20.53 -4.12 8.26
C LEU A 283 21.74 -3.72 7.39
N PRO A 284 22.21 -4.50 6.40
CA PRO A 284 23.30 -4.06 5.53
C PRO A 284 22.95 -2.81 4.72
N LEU A 285 21.70 -2.70 4.28
CA LEU A 285 21.16 -1.53 3.59
C LEU A 285 21.07 -0.35 4.56
N ILE A 286 20.71 -0.58 5.82
CA ILE A 286 20.70 0.44 6.89
C ILE A 286 22.11 1.00 7.11
N VAL A 287 23.12 0.13 7.20
CA VAL A 287 24.53 0.57 7.37
C VAL A 287 24.99 1.38 6.16
N SER A 288 24.63 0.94 4.95
CA SER A 288 24.90 1.68 3.73
C SER A 288 24.21 3.06 3.72
N ALA A 289 22.94 3.13 4.14
CA ALA A 289 22.19 4.37 4.28
C ALA A 289 22.83 5.37 5.24
N VAL A 290 23.27 4.89 6.41
CA VAL A 290 23.97 5.74 7.37
C VAL A 290 25.27 6.29 6.78
N ARG A 291 26.04 5.47 6.04
CA ARG A 291 27.24 5.94 5.33
C ARG A 291 26.92 6.93 4.23
N SER A 292 25.88 6.66 3.45
CA SER A 292 25.35 7.53 2.41
C SER A 292 25.03 8.92 2.96
N MET A 293 24.30 8.97 4.08
CA MET A 293 23.99 10.22 4.79
C MET A 293 25.23 10.96 5.29
N GLN A 294 26.18 10.24 5.91
CA GLN A 294 27.43 10.85 6.38
C GLN A 294 28.25 11.45 5.24
N ASN A 295 28.26 10.80 4.07
CA ASN A 295 28.93 11.28 2.88
C ASN A 295 28.21 12.48 2.26
N ALA A 296 26.87 12.47 2.24
CA ALA A 296 26.07 13.61 1.81
C ALA A 296 26.31 14.85 2.68
N ALA A 297 26.44 14.68 4.00
CA ALA A 297 26.75 15.77 4.93
C ALA A 297 28.17 16.33 4.76
N ARG A 298 29.15 15.51 4.36
CA ARG A 298 30.54 15.92 4.11
C ARG A 298 30.75 16.55 2.75
N SER A 299 30.02 16.10 1.74
CA SER A 299 30.12 16.62 0.38
C SER A 299 29.34 17.94 0.25
N LYS A 300 29.83 18.88 -0.57
CA LYS A 300 29.05 20.05 -0.97
C LYS A 300 27.84 19.69 -1.87
N ALA A 301 27.38 18.43 -1.91
CA ALA A 301 26.21 17.99 -2.68
C ALA A 301 24.95 18.78 -2.32
N ALA A 302 24.84 19.23 -1.06
CA ALA A 302 23.78 20.10 -0.56
C ALA A 302 23.77 21.52 -1.18
N LEU A 303 24.82 21.96 -1.88
CA LEU A 303 24.94 23.30 -2.47
C LEU A 303 24.47 23.43 -3.93
N ALA A 304 24.07 22.34 -4.60
CA ALA A 304 23.64 22.45 -6.00
C ALA A 304 22.23 23.04 -6.12
N GLY A 305 22.11 24.12 -6.88
CA GLY A 305 20.93 24.98 -7.02
C GLY A 305 19.82 24.42 -7.90
N ASP A 306 19.56 23.12 -7.88
CA ASP A 306 18.47 22.47 -8.64
C ASP A 306 17.38 21.87 -7.72
N GLU A 307 17.62 21.87 -6.40
CA GLU A 307 16.72 21.38 -5.35
C GLU A 307 16.05 22.51 -4.58
N MET A 308 14.89 22.28 -3.96
CA MET A 308 14.23 23.31 -3.18
C MET A 308 15.15 23.95 -2.13
N PRO A 309 14.99 25.26 -1.83
CA PRO A 309 15.85 25.94 -0.88
C PRO A 309 15.85 25.26 0.48
N ILE A 310 17.04 24.99 1.03
CA ILE A 310 17.18 24.23 2.28
C ILE A 310 16.45 24.89 3.46
N LYS A 311 16.31 26.22 3.45
CA LYS A 311 15.53 26.98 4.45
C LYS A 311 14.05 26.61 4.43
N LEU A 312 13.47 26.40 3.24
CA LEU A 312 12.09 25.96 3.08
C LEU A 312 11.90 24.53 3.61
N LEU A 313 12.89 23.65 3.36
CA LEU A 313 12.87 22.29 3.89
C LEU A 313 12.96 22.28 5.42
N TYR A 314 13.83 23.08 6.03
CA TYR A 314 13.90 23.21 7.50
C TYR A 314 12.61 23.75 8.09
N PHE A 315 11.96 24.72 7.42
CA PHE A 315 10.65 25.21 7.83
C PHE A 315 9.59 24.10 7.75
N ALA A 316 9.56 23.34 6.65
CA ALA A 316 8.64 22.21 6.48
C ALA A 316 8.86 21.11 7.54
N ILE A 317 10.12 20.75 7.80
CA ILE A 317 10.50 19.76 8.84
C ILE A 317 10.08 20.27 10.23
N GLY A 318 10.45 21.49 10.59
CA GLY A 318 10.13 22.06 11.90
C GLY A 318 8.64 22.23 12.12
N GLY A 319 7.92 22.72 11.11
CA GLY A 319 6.46 22.86 11.15
C GLY A 319 5.76 21.50 11.25
N ALA A 320 6.12 20.53 10.42
CA ALA A 320 5.52 19.21 10.45
C ALA A 320 5.85 18.42 11.73
N ALA A 321 7.07 18.54 12.27
CA ALA A 321 7.43 17.96 13.56
C ALA A 321 6.62 18.57 14.71
N LEU A 322 6.39 19.90 14.68
CA LEU A 322 5.54 20.57 15.65
C LEU A 322 4.07 20.12 15.53
N LEU A 323 3.57 19.92 14.31
CA LEU A 323 2.24 19.37 14.09
C LEU A 323 2.12 17.90 14.56
N LEU A 324 3.16 17.08 14.41
CA LEU A 324 3.19 15.74 14.98
C LEU A 324 3.20 15.76 16.51
N ILE A 325 3.95 16.68 17.13
CA ILE A 325 3.91 16.90 18.58
C ILE A 325 2.52 17.34 19.01
N ALA A 326 1.90 18.29 18.30
CA ALA A 326 0.56 18.75 18.60
C ALA A 326 -0.47 17.62 18.49
N MET A 327 -0.39 16.81 17.42
CA MET A 327 -1.23 15.62 17.27
C MET A 327 -1.05 14.63 18.43
N ALA A 328 0.18 14.35 18.83
CA ALA A 328 0.44 13.44 19.93
C ALA A 328 -0.12 13.98 21.25
N VAL A 329 0.13 15.27 21.57
CA VAL A 329 -0.39 15.92 22.80
C VAL A 329 -1.92 15.95 22.83
N LEU A 330 -2.56 16.19 21.68
CA LEU A 330 -4.01 16.30 21.56
C LEU A 330 -4.72 14.97 21.32
N SER A 331 -3.98 13.86 21.20
CA SER A 331 -4.56 12.55 20.87
C SER A 331 -5.51 12.03 21.95
N THR A 332 -5.13 12.17 23.22
CA THR A 332 -5.95 11.79 24.38
C THR A 332 -5.63 12.70 25.57
N GLU A 333 -6.57 12.83 26.52
CA GLU A 333 -6.34 13.63 27.74
C GLU A 333 -5.20 13.06 28.60
N GLU A 334 -5.04 11.73 28.63
CA GLU A 334 -4.01 11.05 29.42
C GLU A 334 -2.60 11.12 28.84
N THR A 335 -2.45 11.46 27.55
CA THR A 335 -1.13 11.63 26.94
C THR A 335 -0.38 12.77 27.63
N GLY A 336 -1.05 13.90 27.81
CA GLY A 336 -0.45 15.10 28.38
C GLY A 336 0.76 15.62 27.58
N TRP A 337 1.33 16.73 28.06
CA TRP A 337 2.39 17.44 27.35
C TRP A 337 3.70 16.65 27.26
N VAL A 338 4.12 16.02 28.37
CA VAL A 338 5.43 15.35 28.43
C VAL A 338 5.48 14.13 27.51
N ARG A 339 4.47 13.25 27.58
CA ARG A 339 4.44 12.07 26.69
C ARG A 339 4.22 12.50 25.25
N GLY A 340 3.30 13.44 24.98
CA GLY A 340 3.03 13.90 23.62
C GLY A 340 4.24 14.53 22.92
N ILE A 341 4.99 15.38 23.62
CA ILE A 341 6.26 15.93 23.11
C ILE A 341 7.27 14.82 22.86
N THR A 342 7.39 13.86 23.78
CA THR A 342 8.31 12.72 23.63
C THR A 342 7.94 11.87 22.42
N MET A 343 6.66 11.54 22.23
CA MET A 343 6.14 10.79 21.09
C MET A 343 6.40 11.52 19.78
N GLY A 344 6.15 12.83 19.71
CA GLY A 344 6.41 13.63 18.50
C GLY A 344 7.89 13.71 18.14
N ILE A 345 8.78 13.88 19.13
CA ILE A 345 10.24 13.89 18.90
C ILE A 345 10.74 12.52 18.46
N VAL A 346 10.42 11.46 19.21
CA VAL A 346 10.84 10.10 18.89
C VAL A 346 10.26 9.67 17.54
N GLY A 347 9.00 9.99 17.26
CA GLY A 347 8.36 9.72 15.98
C GLY A 347 9.03 10.46 14.82
N THR A 348 9.37 11.74 15.00
CA THR A 348 10.12 12.52 13.98
C THR A 348 11.49 11.90 13.70
N LEU A 349 12.22 11.50 14.74
CA LEU A 349 13.51 10.83 14.59
C LEU A 349 13.37 9.47 13.90
N TRP A 350 12.32 8.72 14.24
CA TRP A 350 12.03 7.44 13.61
C TRP A 350 11.70 7.59 12.13
N ILE A 351 10.86 8.55 11.76
CA ILE A 351 10.52 8.88 10.36
C ILE A 351 11.79 9.17 9.56
N TRP A 352 12.70 9.98 10.13
CA TRP A 352 13.95 10.31 9.46
C TRP A 352 14.80 9.05 9.21
N ILE A 353 15.07 8.24 10.24
CA ILE A 353 15.88 7.03 10.10
C ILE A 353 15.21 6.03 9.15
N ALA A 354 13.94 5.72 9.39
CA ALA A 354 13.21 4.72 8.65
C ALA A 354 12.96 5.13 7.19
N GLY A 355 12.65 6.40 6.94
CA GLY A 355 12.46 6.93 5.58
C GLY A 355 13.69 6.72 4.70
N VAL A 356 14.90 7.01 5.21
CA VAL A 356 16.14 6.79 4.45
C VAL A 356 16.35 5.31 4.15
N ILE A 357 16.17 4.45 5.15
CA ILE A 357 16.33 2.99 5.01
C ILE A 357 15.39 2.45 3.93
N LEU A 358 14.12 2.85 3.98
CA LEU A 358 13.11 2.41 3.04
C LEU A 358 13.39 2.92 1.62
N SER A 359 13.79 4.18 1.48
CA SER A 359 14.16 4.79 0.19
C SER A 359 15.39 4.15 -0.42
N GLU A 360 16.29 3.60 0.39
CA GLU A 360 17.48 2.88 -0.07
C GLU A 360 17.17 1.45 -0.47
N ALA A 361 16.34 0.76 0.31
CA ALA A 361 15.86 -0.58 0.00
C ALA A 361 15.10 -0.58 -1.33
N ILE A 362 14.14 0.33 -1.50
CA ILE A 362 13.35 0.43 -2.74
C ILE A 362 14.24 0.79 -3.94
N GLY A 363 15.28 1.60 -3.74
CA GLY A 363 16.24 1.97 -4.79
C GLY A 363 17.09 0.81 -5.29
N ARG A 364 17.36 -0.19 -4.44
CA ARG A 364 18.17 -1.37 -4.82
C ARG A 364 17.35 -2.55 -5.30
N THR A 365 16.22 -2.83 -4.65
CA THR A 365 15.49 -4.11 -4.84
C THR A 365 14.04 -3.93 -5.26
N ASN A 366 13.54 -2.69 -5.36
CA ASN A 366 12.12 -2.39 -5.55
C ASN A 366 11.20 -2.97 -4.45
N TRP A 367 11.78 -3.28 -3.29
CA TRP A 367 11.05 -3.82 -2.14
C TRP A 367 11.54 -3.11 -0.87
N SER A 368 10.61 -2.77 0.02
CA SER A 368 10.94 -2.12 1.29
C SER A 368 10.15 -2.75 2.45
N PRO A 369 10.77 -2.92 3.64
CA PRO A 369 10.09 -3.45 4.82
C PRO A 369 9.21 -2.38 5.51
N LEU A 370 8.37 -1.66 4.76
CA LEU A 370 7.53 -0.55 5.28
C LEU A 370 6.67 -0.99 6.48
N SER A 371 6.05 -2.16 6.39
CA SER A 371 5.21 -2.72 7.47
C SER A 371 6.03 -2.99 8.73
N GLY A 372 7.22 -3.58 8.62
CA GLY A 372 8.11 -3.84 9.75
C GLY A 372 8.60 -2.55 10.41
N MET A 373 8.96 -1.54 9.62
CA MET A 373 9.35 -0.23 10.16
C MET A 373 8.18 0.48 10.85
N THR A 374 6.95 0.27 10.36
CA THR A 374 5.74 0.83 11.01
C THR A 374 5.42 0.11 12.31
N LEU A 375 5.51 -1.23 12.35
CA LEU A 375 5.32 -2.01 13.58
C LEU A 375 6.29 -1.59 14.68
N ILE A 376 7.58 -1.41 14.35
CA ILE A 376 8.58 -0.91 15.30
C ILE A 376 8.22 0.50 15.77
N GLY A 377 7.83 1.39 14.84
CA GLY A 377 7.40 2.75 15.18
C GLY A 377 6.23 2.77 16.17
N VAL A 378 5.16 2.02 15.90
CA VAL A 378 4.01 1.90 16.81
C VAL A 378 4.42 1.29 18.15
N THR A 379 5.28 0.28 18.13
CA THR A 379 5.82 -0.34 19.35
C THR A 379 6.54 0.70 20.22
N LEU A 380 7.41 1.53 19.63
CA LEU A 380 8.07 2.63 20.35
C LEU A 380 7.05 3.59 20.97
N MET A 381 5.96 3.89 20.26
CA MET A 381 4.91 4.74 20.79
C MET A 381 4.15 4.10 21.96
N ILE A 382 3.82 2.81 21.88
CA ILE A 382 3.20 2.06 22.99
C ILE A 382 4.12 2.04 24.23
N PHE A 383 5.44 1.88 24.04
CA PHE A 383 6.39 1.95 25.16
C PHE A 383 6.41 3.32 25.84
N ILE A 384 6.26 4.42 25.09
CA ILE A 384 6.16 5.77 25.64
C ILE A 384 4.80 6.01 26.33
N ALA A 385 3.74 5.41 25.80
CA ALA A 385 2.38 5.48 26.34
C ALA A 385 2.16 4.62 27.60
N ARG A 386 3.19 3.93 28.10
CA ARG A 386 3.09 3.10 29.32
C ARG A 386 2.55 3.89 30.51
N GLY A 387 1.63 3.26 31.23
CA GLY A 387 0.93 3.85 32.38
C GLY A 387 -0.18 4.82 31.99
N MET A 388 -0.68 4.75 30.76
CA MET A 388 -2.01 5.21 30.36
C MET A 388 -2.99 4.03 30.42
N ASP A 389 -4.28 4.31 30.40
CA ASP A 389 -5.29 3.30 30.06
C ASP A 389 -5.01 2.69 28.67
N ASP A 390 -5.35 1.42 28.48
CA ASP A 390 -5.06 0.68 27.25
C ASP A 390 -5.69 1.35 26.03
N SER A 391 -6.93 1.83 26.13
CA SER A 391 -7.61 2.55 25.04
C SER A 391 -6.85 3.82 24.66
N SER A 392 -6.48 4.62 25.67
CA SER A 392 -5.75 5.86 25.44
C SER A 392 -4.35 5.60 24.85
N ALA A 393 -3.68 4.55 25.31
CA ALA A 393 -2.36 4.15 24.79
C ALA A 393 -2.44 3.70 23.33
N ILE A 394 -3.46 2.89 22.98
CA ILE A 394 -3.73 2.46 21.59
C ILE A 394 -3.98 3.67 20.71
N ILE A 395 -4.88 4.57 21.13
CA ILE A 395 -5.27 5.75 20.35
C ILE A 395 -4.04 6.60 20.04
N ALA A 396 -3.29 7.01 21.07
CA ALA A 396 -2.11 7.85 20.90
C ALA A 396 -1.04 7.18 20.04
N ALA A 397 -0.76 5.89 20.29
CA ALA A 397 0.32 5.19 19.60
C ALA A 397 0.01 4.89 18.13
N VAL A 398 -1.22 4.49 17.81
CA VAL A 398 -1.62 4.19 16.43
C VAL A 398 -1.82 5.48 15.63
N MET A 399 -2.25 6.60 16.25
CA MET A 399 -2.33 7.90 15.56
C MET A 399 -0.94 8.39 15.13
N VAL A 400 0.01 8.42 16.06
CA VAL A 400 1.42 8.77 15.73
C VAL A 400 2.01 7.75 14.78
N GLY A 401 1.75 6.46 15.00
CA GLY A 401 2.06 5.35 14.12
C GLY A 401 1.66 5.56 12.67
N GLY A 402 0.39 5.90 12.44
CA GLY A 402 -0.17 6.13 11.11
C GLY A 402 0.46 7.32 10.42
N ALA A 403 0.71 8.41 11.15
CA ALA A 403 1.43 9.57 10.59
C ALA A 403 2.88 9.21 10.21
N MET A 404 3.57 8.40 11.02
CA MET A 404 4.90 7.88 10.68
C MET A 404 4.85 6.99 9.43
N ALA A 405 3.86 6.10 9.33
CA ALA A 405 3.68 5.21 8.18
C ALA A 405 3.50 5.99 6.87
N VAL A 406 2.66 7.04 6.91
CA VAL A 406 2.45 7.94 5.77
C VAL A 406 3.73 8.68 5.41
N ALA A 407 4.47 9.20 6.40
CA ALA A 407 5.73 9.89 6.15
C ALA A 407 6.77 9.00 5.47
N MET A 408 6.93 7.77 5.97
CA MET A 408 7.84 6.77 5.41
C MET A 408 7.44 6.40 3.97
N SER A 409 6.15 6.15 3.74
CA SER A 409 5.62 5.85 2.40
C SER A 409 5.89 6.98 1.41
N GLN A 410 5.63 8.23 1.81
CA GLN A 410 5.86 9.41 0.96
C GLN A 410 7.34 9.67 0.67
N ALA A 411 8.23 9.37 1.62
CA ALA A 411 9.67 9.44 1.37
C ALA A 411 10.14 8.44 0.31
N THR A 412 9.57 7.22 0.31
CA THR A 412 9.87 6.22 -0.73
C THR A 412 9.29 6.57 -2.09
N ASP A 413 8.04 7.03 -2.11
CA ASP A 413 7.32 7.43 -3.31
C ASP A 413 8.04 8.57 -4.04
N LEU A 414 8.44 9.61 -3.29
CA LEU A 414 9.18 10.73 -3.86
C LEU A 414 10.51 10.29 -4.51
N MET A 415 11.21 9.30 -3.96
CA MET A 415 12.47 8.83 -4.54
C MET A 415 12.27 8.05 -5.85
N LEU A 416 11.20 7.25 -5.95
CA LEU A 416 10.80 6.61 -7.20
C LEU A 416 10.48 7.66 -8.26
N ASP A 417 9.68 8.65 -7.89
CA ASP A 417 9.28 9.74 -8.76
C ASP A 417 10.46 10.58 -9.23
N LEU A 418 11.36 10.97 -8.31
CA LEU A 418 12.57 11.72 -8.65
C LEU A 418 13.50 10.92 -9.56
N LYS A 419 13.51 9.58 -9.47
CA LYS A 419 14.21 8.76 -10.47
C LYS A 419 13.53 8.86 -11.82
N THR A 420 12.21 8.73 -11.88
CA THR A 420 11.45 8.89 -13.12
C THR A 420 11.75 10.23 -13.78
N GLY A 421 11.64 11.31 -13.01
CA GLY A 421 11.94 12.68 -13.43
C GLY A 421 13.37 12.83 -13.94
N TYR A 422 14.36 12.30 -13.20
CA TYR A 422 15.76 12.28 -13.61
C TYR A 422 15.95 11.61 -14.98
N LEU A 423 15.28 10.48 -15.22
CA LEU A 423 15.41 9.74 -16.47
C LEU A 423 14.73 10.46 -17.63
N VAL A 424 13.61 11.16 -17.42
CA VAL A 424 12.89 11.91 -18.47
C VAL A 424 13.38 13.36 -18.65
N GLY A 425 14.27 13.83 -17.78
CA GLY A 425 14.83 15.18 -17.82
C GLY A 425 13.95 16.26 -17.20
N ALA A 426 13.10 15.91 -16.23
CA ALA A 426 12.28 16.86 -15.47
C ALA A 426 13.12 17.63 -14.43
N THR A 427 12.72 18.86 -14.11
CA THR A 427 13.44 19.69 -13.13
C THR A 427 13.11 19.23 -11.70
N PRO A 428 14.10 18.82 -10.87
CA PRO A 428 13.84 18.24 -9.54
C PRO A 428 13.01 19.13 -8.61
N ARG A 429 13.33 20.44 -8.52
CA ARG A 429 12.52 21.43 -7.79
C ARG A 429 11.03 21.42 -8.12
N VAL A 430 10.74 21.32 -9.41
CA VAL A 430 9.37 21.41 -9.92
C VAL A 430 8.61 20.15 -9.55
N GLN A 431 9.26 18.99 -9.66
CA GLN A 431 8.72 17.72 -9.23
C GLN A 431 8.50 17.66 -7.71
N GLN A 432 9.44 18.14 -6.92
CA GLN A 432 9.29 18.23 -5.46
C GLN A 432 8.11 19.10 -5.04
N MET A 433 7.92 20.23 -5.71
CA MET A 433 6.75 21.08 -5.50
C MET A 433 5.46 20.34 -5.89
N GLY A 434 5.47 19.58 -6.98
CA GLY A 434 4.37 18.68 -7.35
C GLY A 434 4.01 17.68 -6.24
N GLN A 435 5.01 17.07 -5.59
CA GLN A 435 4.79 16.14 -4.49
C GLN A 435 4.09 16.83 -3.29
N PHE A 436 4.59 18.01 -2.87
CA PHE A 436 3.96 18.77 -1.79
C PHE A 436 2.52 19.20 -2.12
N LEU A 437 2.26 19.56 -3.38
CA LEU A 437 0.92 19.87 -3.84
C LEU A 437 0.00 18.64 -3.80
N GLY A 438 0.47 17.43 -4.11
CA GLY A 438 -0.33 16.20 -4.05
C GLY A 438 -0.58 15.64 -2.65
N ALA A 439 0.41 15.73 -1.77
CA ALA A 439 0.49 14.91 -0.56
C ALA A 439 -0.60 15.14 0.51
N TRP A 440 -1.29 16.29 0.48
CA TRP A 440 -2.34 16.60 1.46
C TRP A 440 -3.68 15.91 1.17
N LEU A 441 -3.98 15.65 -0.10
CA LEU A 441 -5.28 15.11 -0.51
C LEU A 441 -5.40 13.61 -0.19
N GLY A 442 -4.28 12.88 -0.28
CA GLY A 442 -4.23 11.44 -0.01
C GLY A 442 -4.80 11.05 1.36
N PRO A 443 -4.30 11.63 2.49
CA PRO A 443 -4.82 11.31 3.81
C PRO A 443 -6.32 11.58 3.97
N ILE A 444 -6.84 12.66 3.38
CA ILE A 444 -8.28 12.99 3.43
C ILE A 444 -9.10 11.90 2.74
N LEU A 445 -8.74 11.55 1.51
CA LEU A 445 -9.46 10.55 0.72
C LEU A 445 -9.43 9.19 1.39
N ILE A 446 -8.26 8.81 1.91
CA ILE A 446 -8.04 7.49 2.45
C ILE A 446 -8.71 7.30 3.82
N VAL A 447 -8.61 8.29 4.72
CA VAL A 447 -9.37 8.24 5.97
C VAL A 447 -10.87 8.16 5.66
N SER A 448 -11.38 9.03 4.77
CA SER A 448 -12.79 9.01 4.37
C SER A 448 -13.23 7.65 3.80
N LEU A 449 -12.42 7.07 2.92
CA LEU A 449 -12.66 5.75 2.35
C LEU A 449 -12.76 4.66 3.43
N ILE A 450 -11.85 4.67 4.41
CA ILE A 450 -11.86 3.69 5.49
C ILE A 450 -13.15 3.78 6.30
N PHE A 451 -13.59 5.00 6.66
CA PHE A 451 -14.84 5.20 7.39
C PHE A 451 -16.06 4.71 6.59
N ILE A 452 -16.15 5.06 5.30
CA ILE A 452 -17.22 4.59 4.40
C ILE A 452 -17.26 3.07 4.34
N LEU A 453 -16.11 2.42 4.14
CA LEU A 453 -16.05 0.96 4.02
C LEU A 453 -16.30 0.26 5.35
N HIS A 454 -15.86 0.83 6.47
CA HIS A 454 -16.13 0.32 7.80
C HIS A 454 -17.64 0.36 8.11
N GLU A 455 -18.32 1.47 7.83
CA GLU A 455 -19.76 1.59 8.03
C GLU A 455 -20.54 0.63 7.12
N ALA A 456 -20.11 0.46 5.87
CA ALA A 456 -20.79 -0.42 4.92
C ALA A 456 -20.60 -1.92 5.20
N TYR A 457 -19.40 -2.35 5.60
CA TYR A 457 -19.04 -3.78 5.65
C TYR A 457 -18.41 -4.25 6.97
N GLY A 458 -17.91 -3.34 7.81
CA GLY A 458 -17.12 -3.67 9.00
C GLY A 458 -15.70 -4.10 8.66
N LEU A 459 -14.70 -3.43 9.25
CA LEU A 459 -13.29 -3.81 9.12
C LEU A 459 -12.98 -5.07 9.93
N GLY A 460 -12.17 -5.96 9.37
CA GLY A 460 -11.88 -7.27 9.96
C GLY A 460 -12.93 -8.33 9.64
N SER A 461 -13.96 -7.99 8.85
CA SER A 461 -14.97 -8.94 8.35
C SER A 461 -14.44 -9.73 7.14
N ASP A 462 -15.15 -10.78 6.73
CA ASP A 462 -14.75 -11.56 5.54
C ASP A 462 -14.81 -10.76 4.24
N LYS A 463 -15.65 -9.72 4.17
CA LYS A 463 -15.72 -8.80 3.02
C LYS A 463 -14.62 -7.74 3.04
N LEU A 464 -14.15 -7.34 4.22
CA LEU A 464 -13.13 -6.30 4.38
C LEU A 464 -12.10 -6.72 5.45
N PRO A 465 -11.25 -7.72 5.14
CA PRO A 465 -10.42 -8.39 6.14
C PRO A 465 -9.32 -7.49 6.74
N ALA A 466 -8.77 -6.55 5.97
CA ALA A 466 -7.69 -5.64 6.38
C ALA A 466 -6.50 -6.35 7.08
N PRO A 467 -5.78 -7.28 6.38
CA PRO A 467 -4.76 -8.12 6.99
C PRO A 467 -3.67 -7.39 7.77
N GLN A 468 -3.19 -6.26 7.26
CA GLN A 468 -2.16 -5.43 7.90
C GLN A 468 -2.66 -4.79 9.18
N GLY A 469 -3.87 -4.22 9.12
CA GLY A 469 -4.49 -3.60 10.28
C GLY A 469 -4.70 -4.62 11.39
N GLN A 470 -5.07 -5.86 11.03
CA GLN A 470 -5.18 -6.94 12.00
C GLN A 470 -3.82 -7.36 12.55
N ALA A 471 -2.78 -7.47 11.72
CA ALA A 471 -1.43 -7.76 12.21
C ALA A 471 -0.92 -6.69 13.18
N LEU A 472 -1.20 -5.41 12.89
CA LEU A 472 -0.89 -4.30 13.80
C LEU A 472 -1.71 -4.38 15.09
N ALA A 473 -3.02 -4.57 14.99
CA ALA A 473 -3.92 -4.72 16.14
C ALA A 473 -3.47 -5.86 17.06
N SER A 474 -3.21 -7.04 16.48
CA SER A 474 -2.68 -8.21 17.16
C SER A 474 -1.35 -7.96 17.89
N MET A 475 -0.42 -7.22 17.25
CA MET A 475 0.83 -6.83 17.90
C MET A 475 0.56 -5.92 19.11
N VAL A 476 -0.32 -4.93 18.95
CA VAL A 476 -0.66 -3.97 20.01
C VAL A 476 -1.34 -4.69 21.19
N SER A 477 -2.36 -5.51 20.94
CA SER A 477 -3.01 -6.33 21.97
C SER A 477 -2.03 -7.25 22.68
N GLY A 478 -1.10 -7.88 21.94
CA GLY A 478 -0.07 -8.73 22.53
C GLY A 478 0.89 -7.98 23.46
N ILE A 479 1.24 -6.73 23.14
CA ILE A 479 2.11 -5.89 23.99
C ILE A 479 1.38 -5.45 25.27
N LEU A 480 0.07 -5.18 25.17
CA LEU A 480 -0.77 -4.76 26.30
C LEU A 480 -1.28 -5.93 27.17
N GLY A 481 -0.95 -7.17 26.81
CA GLY A 481 -1.30 -8.35 27.61
C GLY A 481 -2.68 -8.93 27.34
N GLY A 482 -3.26 -8.65 26.17
CA GLY A 482 -4.52 -9.26 25.73
C GLY A 482 -4.43 -10.78 25.51
N ASP A 483 -5.59 -11.44 25.52
CA ASP A 483 -5.70 -12.89 25.28
C ASP A 483 -5.54 -13.20 23.78
N VAL A 484 -4.31 -13.48 23.39
CA VAL A 484 -3.94 -13.81 22.02
C VAL A 484 -3.50 -15.27 21.97
N PRO A 485 -3.82 -16.06 20.91
CA PRO A 485 -3.33 -17.43 20.77
C PRO A 485 -1.80 -17.51 20.59
N ILE A 486 -1.05 -17.32 21.69
CA ILE A 486 0.41 -17.14 21.72
C ILE A 486 1.13 -18.27 21.00
N ASP A 487 0.72 -19.52 21.20
CA ASP A 487 1.37 -20.67 20.57
C ASP A 487 1.31 -20.61 19.04
N LYS A 488 0.15 -20.26 18.49
CA LYS A 488 -0.06 -20.13 17.03
C LYS A 488 0.71 -18.94 16.48
N TYR A 489 0.74 -17.84 17.22
CA TYR A 489 1.42 -16.61 16.83
C TYR A 489 2.94 -16.78 16.86
N LEU A 490 3.49 -17.44 17.89
CA LEU A 490 4.91 -17.73 18.00
C LEU A 490 5.36 -18.74 16.94
N ALA A 491 4.56 -19.79 16.69
CA ALA A 491 4.83 -20.73 15.60
C ALA A 491 4.84 -20.02 14.24
N GLY A 492 3.84 -19.17 13.99
CA GLY A 492 3.77 -18.32 12.82
C GLY A 492 4.96 -17.37 12.71
N ALA A 493 5.32 -16.68 13.79
CA ALA A 493 6.44 -15.73 13.81
C ALA A 493 7.78 -16.42 13.53
N GLY A 494 8.01 -17.60 14.10
CA GLY A 494 9.17 -18.42 13.79
C GLY A 494 9.22 -18.80 12.31
N LEU A 495 8.11 -19.33 11.77
CA LEU A 495 8.04 -19.73 10.36
C LEU A 495 8.20 -18.54 9.41
N GLY A 496 7.51 -17.43 9.68
CA GLY A 496 7.60 -16.19 8.90
C GLY A 496 9.01 -15.61 8.93
N ALA A 497 9.67 -15.61 10.09
CA ALA A 497 11.05 -15.18 10.20
C ALA A 497 11.99 -16.07 9.37
N LEU A 498 11.89 -17.40 9.51
CA LEU A 498 12.71 -18.36 8.75
C LEU A 498 12.56 -18.19 7.24
N LEU A 499 11.33 -18.02 6.75
CA LEU A 499 11.07 -17.77 5.33
C LEU A 499 11.65 -16.43 4.88
N SER A 500 11.51 -15.36 5.69
CA SER A 500 12.07 -14.05 5.38
C SER A 500 13.61 -14.01 5.43
N LEU A 501 14.26 -14.92 6.16
CA LEU A 501 15.72 -15.10 6.10
C LEU A 501 16.17 -15.70 4.77
N ALA A 502 15.36 -16.55 4.14
CA ALA A 502 15.66 -17.13 2.83
C ALA A 502 15.50 -16.10 1.70
N SER A 503 14.45 -15.28 1.76
CA SER A 503 14.24 -14.17 0.84
C SER A 503 13.46 -13.05 1.54
N PRO A 504 13.96 -11.80 1.57
CA PRO A 504 13.26 -10.69 2.22
C PRO A 504 11.81 -10.57 1.74
N GLY A 505 10.88 -10.48 2.69
CA GLY A 505 9.44 -10.37 2.41
C GLY A 505 8.72 -11.70 2.12
N LEU A 506 9.44 -12.82 1.96
CA LEU A 506 8.82 -14.11 1.66
C LEU A 506 7.88 -14.56 2.78
N GLY A 507 8.30 -14.45 4.04
CA GLY A 507 7.46 -14.80 5.19
C GLY A 507 6.16 -14.01 5.25
N ILE A 508 6.19 -12.72 4.86
CA ILE A 508 5.00 -11.87 4.78
C ILE A 508 4.07 -12.37 3.67
N THR A 509 4.60 -12.60 2.47
CA THR A 509 3.79 -13.05 1.32
C THR A 509 3.13 -14.41 1.56
N VAL A 510 3.86 -15.39 2.10
CA VAL A 510 3.29 -16.70 2.46
C VAL A 510 2.28 -16.56 3.61
N GLY A 511 2.60 -15.73 4.61
CA GLY A 511 1.72 -15.45 5.75
C GLY A 511 0.38 -14.82 5.35
N LEU A 512 0.37 -13.93 4.35
CA LEU A 512 -0.87 -13.40 3.77
C LEU A 512 -1.73 -14.52 3.17
N GLY A 513 -1.11 -15.55 2.58
CA GLY A 513 -1.81 -16.71 2.02
C GLY A 513 -2.46 -17.59 3.10
N PHE A 514 -1.86 -17.68 4.28
CA PHE A 514 -2.46 -18.33 5.46
C PHE A 514 -3.62 -17.50 6.03
N TYR A 515 -3.48 -16.19 5.96
CA TYR A 515 -4.41 -15.25 6.56
C TYR A 515 -5.72 -15.12 5.75
N LEU A 516 -5.60 -14.90 4.43
CA LEU A 516 -6.73 -14.55 3.58
C LEU A 516 -7.66 -15.74 3.33
N PRO A 517 -8.96 -15.48 3.09
CA PRO A 517 -9.88 -16.52 2.63
C PRO A 517 -9.32 -17.23 1.41
N PHE A 518 -9.35 -18.56 1.41
CA PHE A 518 -8.79 -19.36 0.31
C PHE A 518 -9.43 -19.04 -1.04
N ALA A 519 -10.70 -18.61 -1.03
CA ALA A 519 -11.39 -18.14 -2.21
C ALA A 519 -10.70 -16.98 -2.93
N ILE A 520 -10.08 -16.06 -2.17
CA ILE A 520 -9.27 -14.98 -2.73
C ILE A 520 -7.96 -15.56 -3.29
N VAL A 521 -7.32 -16.49 -2.58
CA VAL A 521 -6.07 -17.14 -3.02
C VAL A 521 -6.26 -17.91 -4.32
N LEU A 522 -7.37 -18.64 -4.47
CA LEU A 522 -7.73 -19.37 -5.69
C LEU A 522 -7.91 -18.43 -6.88
N THR A 523 -8.70 -17.38 -6.72
CA THR A 523 -8.91 -16.38 -7.78
C THR A 523 -7.61 -15.65 -8.11
N TYR A 524 -6.78 -15.34 -7.11
CA TYR A 524 -5.46 -14.77 -7.29
C TYR A 524 -4.53 -15.71 -8.08
N ALA A 525 -4.60 -17.03 -7.83
CA ALA A 525 -3.80 -18.02 -8.55
C ALA A 525 -4.06 -17.98 -10.07
N ILE A 526 -5.29 -17.69 -10.51
CA ILE A 526 -5.62 -17.51 -11.92
C ILE A 526 -4.82 -16.35 -12.52
N GLY A 527 -4.83 -15.17 -11.90
CA GLY A 527 -4.15 -14.00 -12.45
C GLY A 527 -2.63 -14.17 -12.49
N THR A 528 -2.03 -14.78 -11.46
CA THR A 528 -0.60 -15.12 -11.45
C THR A 528 -0.27 -16.16 -12.52
N LEU A 529 -1.10 -17.19 -12.69
CA LEU A 529 -0.90 -18.21 -13.74
C LEU A 529 -0.96 -17.58 -15.13
N VAL A 530 -1.94 -16.71 -15.38
CA VAL A 530 -2.06 -15.96 -16.64
C VAL A 530 -0.82 -15.10 -16.88
N ARG A 531 -0.27 -14.44 -15.86
CA ARG A 531 1.00 -13.70 -15.98
C ARG A 531 2.15 -14.61 -16.38
N VAL A 532 2.38 -15.70 -15.64
CA VAL A 532 3.49 -16.63 -15.90
C VAL A 532 3.40 -17.25 -17.29
N ILE A 533 2.21 -17.67 -17.72
CA ILE A 533 2.00 -18.23 -19.06
C ILE A 533 2.20 -17.15 -20.14
N SER A 534 1.70 -15.93 -19.92
CA SER A 534 1.86 -14.83 -20.88
C SER A 534 3.32 -14.43 -21.04
N ASP A 535 4.09 -14.34 -19.95
CA ASP A 535 5.53 -14.09 -19.99
C ASP A 535 6.27 -15.19 -20.75
N TRP A 536 5.87 -16.46 -20.54
CA TRP A 536 6.50 -17.60 -21.21
C TRP A 536 6.17 -17.70 -22.70
N ARG A 537 4.91 -17.46 -23.10
CA ARG A 537 4.45 -17.64 -24.49
C ARG A 537 4.53 -16.40 -25.36
N LEU A 538 4.24 -15.23 -24.79
CA LEU A 538 4.11 -13.96 -25.53
C LEU A 538 5.29 -13.01 -25.26
N GLY A 539 6.10 -13.32 -24.25
CA GLY A 539 7.26 -12.53 -23.85
C GLY A 539 6.90 -11.32 -22.98
N HIS A 540 7.90 -10.81 -22.26
CA HIS A 540 7.73 -9.72 -21.30
C HIS A 540 7.17 -8.43 -21.92
N ARG A 541 7.49 -8.16 -23.19
CA ARG A 541 6.98 -6.97 -23.88
C ARG A 541 5.46 -6.96 -23.99
N PHE A 542 4.83 -8.12 -24.25
CA PHE A 542 3.36 -8.20 -24.27
C PHE A 542 2.77 -7.91 -22.89
N ALA A 543 3.40 -8.46 -21.85
CA ALA A 543 2.96 -8.25 -20.48
C ALA A 543 3.03 -6.76 -20.10
N ASP A 544 4.09 -6.04 -20.51
CA ASP A 544 4.26 -4.62 -20.20
C ASP A 544 3.39 -3.70 -21.08
N ASP A 545 3.15 -4.07 -22.34
CA ASP A 545 2.40 -3.25 -23.31
C ASP A 545 0.89 -3.48 -23.29
N VAL A 546 0.44 -4.66 -22.87
CA VAL A 546 -0.99 -5.06 -22.88
C VAL A 546 -1.43 -5.57 -21.52
N GLY A 547 -0.69 -6.53 -20.95
CA GLY A 547 -1.09 -7.22 -19.73
C GLY A 547 -1.25 -6.32 -18.51
N ILE A 548 -0.22 -5.53 -18.16
CA ILE A 548 -0.23 -4.60 -17.02
C ILE A 548 -1.33 -3.54 -17.17
N PRO A 549 -1.48 -2.85 -18.33
CA PRO A 549 -2.59 -1.92 -18.53
C PRO A 549 -3.98 -2.56 -18.37
N VAL A 550 -4.20 -3.77 -18.91
CA VAL A 550 -5.47 -4.50 -18.74
C VAL A 550 -5.71 -4.81 -17.26
N ALA A 551 -4.70 -5.38 -16.59
CA ALA A 551 -4.78 -5.74 -15.18
C ALA A 551 -5.08 -4.51 -14.28
N ALA A 552 -4.45 -3.39 -14.56
CA ALA A 552 -4.73 -2.12 -13.91
C ALA A 552 -6.17 -1.64 -14.13
N GLY A 553 -6.68 -1.78 -15.36
CA GLY A 553 -8.07 -1.50 -15.68
C GLY A 553 -9.01 -2.35 -14.85
N LEU A 554 -8.75 -3.66 -14.73
CA LEU A 554 -9.57 -4.55 -13.90
C LEU A 554 -9.65 -4.09 -12.44
N ILE A 555 -8.51 -3.66 -11.86
CA ILE A 555 -8.43 -3.15 -10.50
C ILE A 555 -9.28 -1.89 -10.34
N VAL A 556 -9.07 -0.89 -11.20
CA VAL A 556 -9.76 0.41 -11.11
C VAL A 556 -11.26 0.22 -11.33
N GLY A 557 -11.66 -0.54 -12.35
CA GLY A 557 -13.06 -0.74 -12.71
C GLY A 557 -13.89 -1.38 -11.59
N GLU A 558 -13.40 -2.49 -11.04
CA GLU A 558 -14.08 -3.18 -9.94
C GLU A 558 -14.04 -2.37 -8.64
N ALA A 559 -12.89 -1.77 -8.27
CA ALA A 559 -12.78 -1.01 -7.04
C ALA A 559 -13.72 0.21 -7.00
N LEU A 560 -13.84 0.94 -8.11
CA LEU A 560 -14.76 2.09 -8.20
C LEU A 560 -16.22 1.68 -8.03
N VAL A 561 -16.61 0.53 -8.60
CA VAL A 561 -17.96 -0.02 -8.39
C VAL A 561 -18.14 -0.47 -6.94
N GLY A 562 -17.17 -1.17 -6.36
CA GLY A 562 -17.23 -1.62 -4.96
C GLY A 562 -17.43 -0.46 -3.98
N VAL A 563 -16.68 0.63 -4.16
CA VAL A 563 -16.83 1.87 -3.37
C VAL A 563 -18.20 2.53 -3.62
N GLY A 564 -18.67 2.56 -4.87
CA GLY A 564 -20.00 3.07 -5.22
C GLY A 564 -21.14 2.31 -4.54
N PHE A 565 -21.05 0.97 -4.47
CA PHE A 565 -22.03 0.14 -3.75
C PHE A 565 -21.95 0.35 -2.23
N ALA A 566 -20.77 0.56 -1.66
CA ALA A 566 -20.62 0.90 -0.25
C ALA A 566 -21.38 2.20 0.09
N LEU A 567 -21.20 3.25 -0.72
CA LEU A 567 -21.93 4.52 -0.57
C LEU A 567 -23.44 4.33 -0.72
N ALA A 568 -23.88 3.55 -1.71
CA ALA A 568 -25.30 3.25 -1.91
C ALA A 568 -25.92 2.52 -0.70
N LYS A 569 -25.18 1.58 -0.10
CA LYS A 569 -25.61 0.84 1.09
C LYS A 569 -25.78 1.77 2.30
N ILE A 570 -24.84 2.68 2.53
CA ILE A 570 -24.95 3.69 3.60
C ILE A 570 -26.16 4.57 3.37
N TYR A 571 -26.34 5.10 2.15
CA TYR A 571 -27.48 5.96 1.82
C TYR A 571 -28.84 5.26 2.03
N GLN A 572 -28.95 3.98 1.68
CA GLN A 572 -30.16 3.19 1.93
C GLN A 572 -30.37 2.92 3.43
N GLY A 573 -29.30 2.69 4.19
CA GLY A 573 -29.35 2.50 5.64
C GLY A 573 -29.73 3.76 6.42
N MET A 574 -29.43 4.96 5.89
CA MET A 574 -29.85 6.24 6.48
C MET A 574 -31.33 6.60 6.21
N GLY A 575 -31.97 5.93 5.25
CA GLY A 575 -33.36 6.14 4.87
C GLY A 575 -34.36 5.17 5.51
N ALA A 576 -33.88 4.22 6.31
CA ALA A 576 -34.65 3.31 7.15
C ALA A 576 -34.51 3.72 8.62
#